data_AF-A0A8C5RYX7-F1
#
_entry.id   AF-A0A8C5RYX7-F1
#
_cell.length_a   1.000
_cell.length_b   1.000
_cell.length_c   1.000
_cell.angle_alpha   90.00
_cell.angle_beta   90.00
_cell.angle_gamma   90.00
#
_symmetry.space_group_name_H-M   'P 1'
#
loop_
_entity.id
_entity.type
_entity.pdbx_description
1 polymer ?
#
loop_
_entity_poly.entity_id
_entity_poly.type
_entity_poly.pdbx_seq_one_letter_code
_entity_poly.pdbx_strand_id
1 'polypeptide(L)'
;FRGTVCLCPCLPVHPLKVSTYLYIIQHPAEESRVLRTVPLLTACLPEDKCKVLIGRRFCEDRYPELASICKSSNTLILYPGAGATNLEEMDLSSTNSYAIIIIDGTWSQAKDIFLKNALFQMPKQVRFRILMITVIVPCWSSSLHYCNSVFMHTFS
;
A
#
# COMPACT_ATOMS: atom_id res chain seq x y z
N PHE A 1 14.55 -10.20 -29.07
CA PHE A 1 13.36 -10.95 -28.60
C PHE A 1 12.86 -10.33 -27.30
N ARG A 2 11.76 -9.57 -27.34
CA ARG A 2 11.10 -9.03 -26.14
C ARG A 2 10.10 -10.10 -25.67
N GLY A 3 10.49 -10.93 -24.70
CA GLY A 3 9.55 -11.83 -24.05
C GLY A 3 8.69 -11.03 -23.07
N THR A 4 7.38 -11.03 -23.27
CA THR A 4 6.44 -10.51 -22.27
C THR A 4 6.23 -11.61 -21.23
N VAL A 5 6.67 -11.39 -20.00
CA VAL A 5 6.44 -12.32 -18.89
C VAL A 5 5.08 -11.99 -18.27
N CYS A 6 4.12 -12.93 -18.27
CA CYS A 6 2.89 -12.83 -17.46
C CYS A 6 3.22 -13.35 -16.06
N LEU A 7 2.92 -12.58 -15.02
CA LEU A 7 2.97 -13.07 -13.64
C LEU A 7 1.73 -13.87 -13.25
N CYS A 8 0.77 -13.97 -14.15
CA CYS A 8 -0.55 -14.57 -13.99
C CYS A 8 -0.49 -16.03 -13.49
N PRO A 9 0.41 -16.90 -13.99
CA PRO A 9 0.57 -18.26 -13.45
C PRO A 9 1.13 -18.32 -12.02
N CYS A 10 1.74 -17.22 -11.54
CA CYS A 10 2.29 -17.12 -10.19
C CYS A 10 1.30 -16.50 -9.20
N LEU A 11 0.14 -16.02 -9.67
CA LEU A 11 -0.91 -15.51 -8.80
C LEU A 11 -1.67 -16.68 -8.14
N PRO A 12 -2.13 -16.53 -6.89
CA PRO A 12 -2.91 -17.55 -6.24
C PRO A 12 -4.20 -17.83 -7.03
N VAL A 13 -4.51 -19.13 -7.23
CA VAL A 13 -5.70 -19.58 -7.98
C VAL A 13 -7.00 -19.11 -7.33
N HIS A 14 -6.98 -18.88 -6.02
CA HIS A 14 -8.08 -18.31 -5.25
C HIS A 14 -7.61 -17.11 -4.44
N PRO A 15 -8.43 -16.06 -4.28
CA PRO A 15 -8.10 -14.92 -3.44
C PRO A 15 -7.70 -15.32 -2.02
N LEU A 16 -6.70 -14.64 -1.48
CA LEU A 16 -6.21 -14.86 -0.14
C LEU A 16 -7.28 -14.45 0.88
N LYS A 17 -7.59 -15.35 1.82
CA LYS A 17 -8.52 -15.03 2.91
C LYS A 17 -7.81 -14.11 3.91
N VAL A 18 -8.24 -12.85 3.96
CA VAL A 18 -7.72 -11.84 4.88
C VAL A 18 -8.86 -11.28 5.74
N SER A 19 -8.60 -11.07 7.03
CA SER A 19 -9.51 -10.35 7.92
C SER A 19 -9.42 -8.84 7.73
N THR A 20 -8.24 -8.35 7.33
CA THR A 20 -7.90 -6.94 7.14
C THR A 20 -8.49 -6.34 5.87
N TYR A 21 -8.95 -5.09 5.95
CA TYR A 21 -9.33 -4.26 4.81
C TYR A 21 -8.14 -3.45 4.32
N LEU A 22 -7.92 -3.40 3.01
CA LEU A 22 -6.83 -2.68 2.39
C LEU A 22 -7.36 -1.47 1.60
N TYR A 23 -6.81 -0.29 1.88
CA TYR A 23 -7.08 0.94 1.15
C TYR A 23 -5.79 1.41 0.48
N ILE A 24 -5.77 1.39 -0.85
CA ILE A 24 -4.63 1.82 -1.66
C ILE A 24 -4.93 3.22 -2.19
N ILE A 25 -4.20 4.21 -1.70
CA ILE A 25 -4.25 5.59 -2.17
C ILE A 25 -3.19 5.76 -3.24
N GLN A 26 -3.60 5.66 -4.50
CA GLN A 26 -2.68 5.65 -5.63
C GLN A 26 -2.50 7.05 -6.23
N HIS A 27 -1.24 7.47 -6.40
CA HIS A 27 -0.94 8.69 -7.11
C HIS A 27 -1.28 8.56 -8.61
N PRO A 28 -1.90 9.55 -9.27
CA PRO A 28 -2.34 9.44 -10.66
C PRO A 28 -1.24 9.09 -11.68
N ALA A 29 0.02 9.44 -11.40
CA ALA A 29 1.14 9.10 -12.28
C ALA A 29 1.53 7.61 -12.26
N GLU A 30 1.06 6.85 -11.27
CA GLU A 30 1.31 5.41 -11.15
C GLU A 30 0.30 4.59 -11.97
N GLU A 31 -0.92 5.11 -12.15
CA GLU A 31 -2.00 4.45 -12.91
C GLU A 31 -1.57 4.12 -14.35
N SER A 32 -0.80 5.02 -14.97
CA SER A 32 -0.33 4.91 -16.35
C SER A 32 0.99 4.15 -16.51
N ARG A 33 1.58 3.61 -15.44
CA ARG A 33 2.83 2.84 -15.54
C ARG A 33 2.57 1.46 -16.14
N VAL A 34 3.55 0.94 -16.89
CA VAL A 34 3.44 -0.37 -17.56
C VAL A 34 3.52 -1.52 -16.55
N LEU A 35 4.36 -1.36 -15.52
CA LEU A 35 4.48 -2.30 -14.41
C LEU A 35 3.64 -1.76 -13.25
N ARG A 36 2.52 -2.43 -12.95
CA ARG A 36 1.58 -2.02 -11.90
C ARG A 36 1.40 -3.13 -10.89
N THR A 37 1.73 -2.82 -9.65
CA THR A 37 1.57 -3.72 -8.50
C THR A 37 0.12 -3.76 -8.04
N VAL A 38 -0.62 -2.64 -8.19
CA VAL A 38 -2.00 -2.53 -7.72
C VAL A 38 -2.95 -3.54 -8.39
N PRO A 39 -3.01 -3.68 -9.74
CA PRO A 39 -3.86 -4.69 -10.38
C PRO A 39 -3.54 -6.13 -9.98
N LEU A 40 -2.25 -6.42 -9.75
CA LEU A 40 -1.82 -7.75 -9.28
C LEU A 40 -2.29 -8.00 -7.84
N LEU A 41 -2.14 -7.00 -6.97
CA LEU A 41 -2.57 -7.08 -5.58
C LEU A 41 -4.08 -7.21 -5.44
N THR A 42 -4.85 -6.46 -6.22
CA THR A 42 -6.32 -6.56 -6.25
C THR A 42 -6.79 -7.92 -6.75
N ALA A 43 -6.09 -8.55 -7.70
CA ALA A 43 -6.43 -9.89 -8.19
C ALA A 43 -6.20 -10.99 -7.13
N CYS A 44 -5.32 -10.74 -6.15
CA CYS A 44 -5.00 -11.69 -5.09
C CYS A 44 -5.91 -11.59 -3.86
N LEU A 45 -6.78 -10.58 -3.78
CA LEU A 45 -7.60 -10.28 -2.60
C LEU A 45 -9.10 -10.33 -2.93
N PRO A 46 -9.97 -10.62 -1.95
CA PRO A 46 -11.41 -10.49 -2.13
C PRO A 46 -11.80 -9.05 -2.51
N GLU A 47 -12.78 -8.89 -3.39
CA GLU A 47 -13.20 -7.58 -3.91
C GLU A 47 -13.66 -6.62 -2.81
N ASP A 48 -14.26 -7.14 -1.74
CA ASP A 48 -14.71 -6.38 -0.56
C ASP A 48 -13.58 -6.02 0.42
N LYS A 49 -12.38 -6.57 0.22
CA LYS A 49 -11.22 -6.40 1.11
C LYS A 49 -10.15 -5.47 0.54
N CYS A 50 -10.26 -5.01 -0.70
CA CYS A 50 -9.27 -4.11 -1.30
C CYS A 50 -9.95 -2.98 -2.07
N LYS A 51 -9.76 -1.74 -1.61
CA LYS A 51 -10.27 -0.52 -2.26
C LYS A 51 -9.11 0.34 -2.77
N VAL A 52 -9.15 0.66 -4.05
CA VAL A 52 -8.17 1.55 -4.68
C VAL A 52 -8.80 2.92 -4.94
N LEU A 53 -8.16 3.98 -4.48
CA LEU A 53 -8.57 5.36 -4.72
C LEU A 53 -7.43 6.11 -5.39
N ILE A 54 -7.69 6.62 -6.60
CA ILE A 54 -6.69 7.35 -7.39
C ILE A 54 -6.87 8.85 -7.18
N GLY A 55 -5.82 9.53 -6.75
CA GLY A 55 -5.90 10.98 -6.53
C GLY A 55 -4.74 11.57 -5.74
N ARG A 56 -4.78 12.90 -5.63
CA ARG A 56 -3.82 13.67 -4.81
C ARG A 56 -4.45 14.34 -3.59
N ARG A 57 -5.78 14.55 -3.61
CA ARG A 57 -6.51 15.29 -2.59
C ARG A 57 -7.84 14.62 -2.26
N PHE A 58 -8.00 14.30 -0.98
CA PHE A 58 -9.10 13.57 -0.38
C PHE A 58 -9.65 14.41 0.77
N CYS A 59 -10.83 14.97 0.56
CA CYS A 59 -11.58 15.71 1.57
C CYS A 59 -12.82 14.91 1.98
N GLU A 60 -13.29 15.14 3.20
CA GLU A 60 -14.41 14.40 3.80
C GLU A 60 -15.69 14.51 2.97
N ASP A 61 -16.03 15.69 2.47
CA ASP A 61 -17.26 15.91 1.68
C ASP A 61 -17.32 15.05 0.40
N ARG A 62 -16.16 14.79 -0.24
CA ARG A 62 -16.08 13.98 -1.45
C ARG A 62 -15.82 12.50 -1.19
N TYR A 63 -15.23 12.18 -0.05
CA TYR A 63 -14.84 10.82 0.31
C TYR A 63 -15.29 10.49 1.75
N PRO A 64 -16.62 10.48 2.02
CA PRO A 64 -17.14 10.30 3.38
C PRO A 64 -16.79 8.92 3.96
N GLU A 65 -16.78 7.88 3.14
CA GLU A 65 -16.37 6.54 3.55
C GLU A 65 -14.88 6.48 3.95
N LEU A 66 -13.99 7.08 3.13
CA LEU A 66 -12.57 7.17 3.47
C LEU A 66 -12.35 7.96 4.76
N ALA A 67 -13.09 9.05 4.94
CA ALA A 67 -13.02 9.83 6.17
C ALA A 67 -13.48 9.03 7.40
N SER A 68 -14.58 8.27 7.28
CA SER A 68 -15.04 7.36 8.33
C SER A 68 -13.98 6.32 8.69
N ILE A 69 -13.33 5.73 7.69
CA ILE A 69 -12.25 4.77 7.90
C ILE A 69 -11.06 5.45 8.58
N CYS A 70 -10.62 6.61 8.10
CA CYS A 70 -9.49 7.33 8.68
C CYS A 70 -9.70 7.74 10.15
N LYS A 71 -10.95 7.98 10.55
CA LYS A 71 -11.33 8.32 11.93
C LYS A 71 -11.45 7.11 12.85
N SER A 72 -11.47 5.89 12.30
CA SER A 72 -11.65 4.67 13.07
C SER A 72 -10.37 4.27 13.82
N SER A 73 -10.52 3.81 15.06
CA SER A 73 -9.39 3.45 15.94
C SER A 73 -8.65 2.17 15.50
N ASN A 74 -9.29 1.33 14.70
CA ASN A 74 -8.72 0.13 14.08
C ASN A 74 -8.13 0.40 12.67
N THR A 75 -7.92 1.67 12.32
CA THR A 75 -7.28 2.05 11.06
C THR A 75 -5.82 2.42 11.27
N LEU A 76 -4.97 1.81 10.45
CA LEU A 76 -3.54 2.05 10.40
C LEU A 76 -3.20 2.68 9.06
N ILE A 77 -2.20 3.56 9.05
CA ILE A 77 -1.60 4.06 7.81
C ILE A 77 -0.13 3.71 7.76
N LEU A 78 0.26 3.02 6.68
CA LEU A 78 1.65 2.68 6.42
C LEU A 78 2.38 3.89 5.85
N TYR A 79 2.89 4.73 6.75
CA TYR A 79 3.67 5.92 6.38
C TYR A 79 4.67 6.27 7.50
N PRO A 80 5.94 6.53 7.17
CA PRO A 80 6.94 6.86 8.18
C PRO A 80 6.69 8.25 8.77
N GLY A 81 6.53 8.32 10.08
CA GLY A 81 6.37 9.56 10.85
C GLY A 81 7.10 9.48 12.19
N ALA A 82 7.30 10.63 12.84
CA ALA A 82 8.00 10.69 14.13
C ALA A 82 7.33 9.84 15.23
N GLY A 83 6.01 9.61 15.14
CA GLY A 83 5.25 8.74 16.03
C GLY A 83 4.94 7.35 15.46
N ALA A 84 5.54 6.95 14.33
CA ALA A 84 5.19 5.68 13.69
C ALA A 84 5.64 4.48 14.54
N THR A 85 4.70 3.61 14.87
CA THR A 85 4.97 2.36 15.60
C THR A 85 5.40 1.26 14.64
N ASN A 86 6.30 0.38 15.06
CA ASN A 86 6.63 -0.81 14.27
C ASN A 86 5.42 -1.76 14.27
N LEU A 87 4.99 -2.20 13.08
CA LEU A 87 3.82 -3.07 12.96
C LEU A 87 4.00 -4.39 13.70
N GLU A 88 5.23 -4.89 13.80
CA GLU A 88 5.59 -6.14 14.47
C GLU A 88 5.49 -6.05 16.01
N GLU A 89 5.52 -4.83 16.55
CA GLU A 89 5.37 -4.57 17.99
C GLU A 89 3.90 -4.34 18.39
N MET A 90 3.00 -4.34 17.40
CA MET A 90 1.57 -4.17 17.66
C MET A 90 0.93 -5.52 17.96
N ASP A 91 0.16 -5.55 19.06
CA ASP A 91 -0.72 -6.67 19.33
C ASP A 91 -1.93 -6.61 18.39
N LEU A 92 -1.80 -7.29 17.25
CA LEU A 92 -2.87 -7.47 16.27
C LEU A 92 -3.71 -8.73 16.55
N SER A 93 -3.54 -9.37 17.70
CA SER A 93 -4.28 -10.59 18.08
C SER A 93 -5.72 -10.32 18.51
N SER A 94 -6.09 -9.05 18.68
CA SER A 94 -7.48 -8.67 18.95
C SER A 94 -8.40 -9.13 17.81
N THR A 95 -9.60 -9.60 18.15
CA THR A 95 -10.61 -10.14 17.22
C THR A 95 -11.17 -9.11 16.21
N ASN A 96 -10.68 -7.87 16.26
CA ASN A 96 -11.15 -6.79 15.41
C ASN A 96 -10.43 -6.80 14.06
N SER A 97 -11.20 -6.70 12.98
CA SER A 97 -10.65 -6.49 11.64
C SER A 97 -10.02 -5.10 11.56
N TYR A 98 -8.78 -5.01 11.08
CA TYR A 98 -8.11 -3.72 10.86
C TYR A 98 -8.34 -3.20 9.45
N ALA A 99 -8.27 -1.89 9.27
CA ALA A 99 -8.09 -1.27 7.96
C ALA A 99 -6.65 -0.76 7.84
N ILE A 100 -5.98 -1.07 6.73
CA ILE A 100 -4.63 -0.57 6.44
C ILE A 100 -4.70 0.34 5.21
N ILE A 101 -4.22 1.56 5.37
CA ILE A 101 -4.06 2.53 4.29
C ILE A 101 -2.61 2.49 3.82
N ILE A 102 -2.40 2.31 2.51
CA ILE A 102 -1.10 2.35 1.83
C ILE A 102 -1.16 3.44 0.76
N ILE A 103 -0.10 4.26 0.67
CA ILE A 103 0.01 5.28 -0.38
C ILE A 103 0.93 4.77 -1.48
N ASP A 104 0.37 4.44 -2.64
CA ASP A 104 1.10 3.95 -3.81
C ASP A 104 1.61 5.12 -4.66
N GLY A 105 2.94 5.27 -4.69
CA GLY A 105 3.64 6.35 -5.37
C GLY A 105 5.13 6.36 -5.08
N THR A 106 5.89 7.17 -5.81
CA THR A 106 7.26 7.51 -5.41
C THR A 106 7.26 8.19 -4.05
N TRP A 107 8.40 8.21 -3.34
CA TRP A 107 8.47 8.83 -2.02
C TRP A 107 7.97 10.29 -2.02
N SER A 108 8.35 11.07 -3.05
CA SER A 108 7.90 12.46 -3.17
C SER A 108 6.40 12.58 -3.38
N GLN A 109 5.81 11.69 -4.19
CA GLN A 109 4.37 11.63 -4.40
C GLN A 109 3.62 11.19 -3.14
N ALA A 110 4.10 10.15 -2.45
CA ALA A 110 3.48 9.64 -1.24
C ALA A 110 3.53 10.67 -0.11
N LYS A 111 4.66 11.37 0.05
CA LYS A 111 4.79 12.50 0.97
C LYS A 111 3.84 13.64 0.61
N ASP A 112 3.73 13.99 -0.67
CA ASP A 112 2.83 15.05 -1.12
C ASP A 112 1.37 14.73 -0.79
N ILE A 113 0.94 13.49 -1.07
CA ILE A 113 -0.39 13.00 -0.72
C ILE A 113 -0.59 13.03 0.79
N PHE A 114 0.34 12.47 1.57
CA PHE A 114 0.20 12.42 3.03
C PHE A 114 0.07 13.81 3.66
N LEU A 115 0.96 14.74 3.28
CA LEU A 115 0.99 16.08 3.88
C LEU A 115 -0.17 16.98 3.46
N LYS A 116 -0.73 16.78 2.25
CA LYS A 116 -1.84 17.60 1.73
C LYS A 116 -3.23 17.12 2.18
N ASN A 117 -3.31 16.00 2.90
CA ASN A 117 -4.58 15.39 3.28
C ASN A 117 -4.64 15.16 4.80
N ALA A 118 -5.35 16.04 5.50
CA ALA A 118 -5.52 15.96 6.95
C ALA A 118 -6.13 14.63 7.41
N LEU A 119 -6.99 14.01 6.57
CA LEU A 119 -7.55 12.68 6.83
C LEU A 119 -6.47 11.62 7.08
N PHE A 120 -5.34 11.68 6.39
CA PHE A 120 -4.27 10.68 6.52
C PHE A 120 -3.39 10.89 7.75
N GLN A 121 -3.56 11.99 8.46
CA GLN A 121 -2.87 12.26 9.73
C GLN A 121 -3.67 11.77 10.95
N MET A 122 -4.92 11.32 10.75
CA MET A 122 -5.78 10.83 11.84
C MET A 122 -5.48 9.38 12.26
N PRO A 123 -5.28 8.41 11.34
CA PRO A 123 -4.98 7.04 11.70
C PRO A 123 -3.63 6.91 12.39
N LYS A 124 -3.46 5.81 13.13
CA LYS A 124 -2.16 5.47 13.72
C LYS A 124 -1.15 5.19 12.61
N GLN A 125 -0.04 5.91 12.63
CA GLN A 125 1.07 5.69 11.70
C GLN A 125 1.85 4.44 12.09
N VAL A 126 2.12 3.58 11.10
CA VAL A 126 2.90 2.36 11.26
C VAL A 126 4.00 2.25 10.22
N ARG A 127 5.04 1.51 10.56
CA ARG A 127 6.17 1.19 9.67
C ARG A 127 6.57 -0.27 9.83
N PHE A 128 7.25 -0.83 8.83
CA PHE A 128 7.90 -2.13 8.94
C PHE A 128 9.32 -1.99 9.51
N ARG A 129 9.80 -3.02 10.22
CA ARG A 129 11.24 -3.15 10.47
C ARG A 129 11.94 -3.46 9.15
N ILE A 130 12.96 -2.66 8.83
CA ILE A 130 13.75 -2.67 7.58
C ILE A 130 14.27 -4.08 7.21
N LEU A 131 14.44 -4.98 8.20
CA LEU A 131 14.99 -6.33 8.02
C LEU A 131 14.10 -7.34 7.28
N MET A 132 12.78 -7.09 7.12
CA MET A 132 11.87 -8.04 6.46
C MET A 132 11.62 -7.77 4.96
N ILE A 133 12.09 -6.66 4.40
CA ILE A 133 11.85 -6.36 2.97
C ILE A 133 12.78 -7.15 2.04
N THR A 134 13.92 -7.65 2.54
CA THR A 134 14.88 -8.44 1.74
C THR A 134 14.31 -9.79 1.27
N VAL A 135 13.23 -10.29 1.87
CA VAL A 135 12.75 -11.67 1.63
C VAL A 135 11.54 -11.76 0.68
N ILE A 136 10.87 -10.64 0.35
CA ILE A 136 9.69 -10.67 -0.55
C ILE A 136 10.06 -10.47 -2.03
N VAL A 137 11.35 -10.33 -2.36
CA VAL A 137 11.82 -10.32 -3.76
C VAL A 137 12.73 -11.52 -4.03
N PRO A 138 12.21 -12.75 -4.20
CA PRO A 138 12.99 -13.76 -4.89
C PRO A 138 12.93 -13.44 -6.39
N CYS A 139 14.11 -13.36 -7.01
CA CYS A 139 14.34 -13.30 -8.45
C CYS A 139 14.30 -11.89 -9.09
N TRP A 140 15.47 -11.26 -9.23
CA TRP A 140 16.15 -11.20 -10.53
C TRP A 140 17.57 -10.63 -10.36
N SER A 141 18.54 -11.53 -10.48
CA SER A 141 19.94 -11.21 -10.72
C SER A 141 20.14 -10.92 -12.21
N SER A 142 20.97 -9.91 -12.50
CA SER A 142 21.70 -9.69 -13.75
C SER A 142 20.95 -9.07 -14.93
N SER A 143 20.64 -7.78 -14.87
CA SER A 143 21.02 -6.78 -15.89
C SER A 143 20.40 -5.42 -15.59
N LEU A 144 21.21 -4.38 -15.69
CA LEU A 144 20.86 -2.99 -15.42
C LEU A 144 19.70 -2.47 -16.28
N HIS A 145 19.01 -1.49 -15.69
CA HIS A 145 18.05 -0.53 -16.24
C HIS A 145 16.56 -0.87 -16.10
N TYR A 146 15.92 -0.04 -15.27
CA TYR A 146 14.47 0.23 -15.19
C TYR A 146 13.59 -0.79 -14.46
N CYS A 147 13.56 -0.69 -13.12
CA CYS A 147 12.42 -1.14 -12.33
C CYS A 147 12.04 -0.06 -11.31
N ASN A 148 11.30 0.97 -11.78
CA ASN A 148 10.81 2.08 -10.97
C ASN A 148 9.37 1.84 -10.50
N SER A 149 9.09 0.73 -9.86
CA SER A 149 7.95 0.64 -8.93
C SER A 149 8.25 -0.43 -7.89
N VAL A 150 9.14 -0.09 -6.97
CA VAL A 150 9.43 -0.87 -5.77
C VAL A 150 9.25 0.06 -4.60
N PHE A 151 8.18 -0.18 -3.85
CA PHE A 151 8.00 0.30 -2.49
C PHE A 151 9.28 -0.07 -1.73
N MET A 152 9.98 0.92 -1.19
CA MET A 152 11.31 0.83 -0.55
C MET A 152 12.53 0.97 -1.47
N HIS A 153 12.88 2.21 -1.80
CA HIS A 153 14.28 2.58 -1.97
C HIS A 153 14.63 3.68 -0.94
N THR A 154 15.54 3.30 -0.03
CA THR A 154 16.44 4.15 0.77
C THR A 154 15.84 5.18 1.73
N PHE A 155 15.75 4.79 3.01
CA PHE A 155 16.00 5.72 4.12
C PHE A 155 17.50 6.01 4.13
N SER A 156 17.88 7.25 3.84
CA SER A 156 19.14 7.82 4.29
C SER A 156 18.84 9.05 5.14
#